data_AF-A0A8H5DLA0-F1
#
_entry.id   AF-A0A8H5DLA0-F1
#
_cell.length_a   1.000
_cell.length_b   1.000
_cell.length_c   1.000
_cell.angle_alpha   90.00
_cell.angle_beta   90.00
_cell.angle_gamma   90.00
#
_symmetry.space_group_name_H-M   'P 1'
#
loop_
_entity.id
_entity.type
_entity.pdbx_description
1 polymer ?
#
loop_
_entity_poly.entity_id
_entity_poly.type
_entity_poly.pdbx_seq_one_letter_code
_entity_poly.pdbx_strand_id
1 'polypeptide(L)'
;MSISHPTPPLLLTKRLTAFLNANRTPQLPTLLLTSPHGKLLAHASPHPVAALRTHATVAASLLAIHSTSAPALAASLPGSRTPDPIGSSPPEEDDLEDETDR
;
A
#
# COMPACT_ATOMS: atom_id res chain seq x y z
N MET A 1 20.99 12.87 -35.90
CA MET A 1 20.84 13.57 -34.60
C MET A 1 20.88 12.51 -33.50
N SER A 2 21.86 12.55 -32.59
CA SER A 2 21.96 11.58 -31.50
C SER A 2 21.01 11.95 -30.38
N ILE A 3 20.10 11.05 -30.04
CA ILE A 3 19.16 11.22 -28.94
C ILE A 3 19.92 10.95 -27.65
N SER A 4 20.14 11.98 -26.84
CA SER A 4 20.68 11.87 -25.48
C SER A 4 19.64 11.18 -24.59
N HIS A 5 19.87 9.91 -24.22
CA HIS A 5 19.05 9.24 -23.22
C HIS A 5 19.34 9.82 -21.83
N PRO A 6 18.32 10.32 -21.09
CA PRO A 6 18.53 10.78 -19.73
C PRO A 6 18.95 9.61 -18.86
N THR A 7 20.11 9.73 -18.20
CA THR A 7 20.56 8.74 -17.23
C THR A 7 19.56 8.65 -16.09
N PRO A 8 19.10 7.45 -15.71
CA PRO A 8 18.15 7.28 -14.62
C PRO A 8 18.73 7.83 -13.31
N PRO A 9 17.90 8.46 -12.46
CA PRO A 9 18.37 9.07 -11.22
C PRO A 9 18.99 8.03 -10.31
N LEU A 10 20.23 8.28 -9.87
CA LEU A 10 20.96 7.38 -8.99
C LEU A 10 20.70 7.71 -7.52
N LEU A 11 20.53 6.67 -6.71
CA LEU A 11 20.37 6.81 -5.26
C LEU A 11 21.71 7.17 -4.61
N LEU A 12 21.78 8.31 -3.94
CA LEU A 12 22.98 8.76 -3.20
C LEU A 12 23.09 8.06 -1.85
N THR A 13 23.46 6.79 -1.86
CA THR A 13 23.52 5.91 -0.68
C THR A 13 24.29 6.52 0.50
N LYS A 14 25.40 7.22 0.25
CA LYS A 14 26.17 7.90 1.32
C LYS A 14 25.34 8.95 2.07
N ARG A 15 24.61 9.80 1.34
CA ARG A 15 23.75 10.85 1.95
C ARG A 15 22.60 10.21 2.71
N LEU A 16 22.08 9.11 2.18
CA LEU A 16 20.99 8.36 2.79
C LEU A 16 21.41 7.72 4.11
N THR A 17 22.55 7.03 4.14
CA THR A 17 23.10 6.46 5.37
C THR A 17 23.42 7.55 6.41
N ALA A 18 23.93 8.71 5.99
CA ALA A 18 24.15 9.85 6.89
C ALA A 18 22.83 10.38 7.47
N PHE A 19 21.81 10.53 6.63
CA PHE A 19 20.47 10.93 7.06
C PHE A 19 19.85 9.94 8.05
N LEU A 20 19.95 8.63 7.78
CA LEU A 20 19.46 7.60 8.70
C LEU A 20 20.20 7.65 10.05
N ASN A 21 21.52 7.86 10.05
CA ASN A 21 22.28 7.98 11.30
C ASN A 21 21.92 9.25 12.08
N ALA A 22 21.67 10.38 11.40
CA ALA A 22 21.30 11.63 12.05
C ALA A 22 19.91 11.59 12.72
N ASN A 23 19.00 10.76 12.22
CA ASN A 23 17.65 10.60 12.77
C ASN A 23 17.54 9.44 13.77
N ARG A 24 18.65 8.78 14.09
CA ARG A 24 18.65 7.68 15.06
C ARG A 24 18.53 8.25 16.46
N THR A 25 17.58 7.75 17.23
CA THR A 25 17.37 8.14 18.63
C THR A 25 17.51 6.92 19.53
N PRO A 26 17.63 7.09 20.86
CA PRO A 26 17.60 5.96 21.78
C PRO A 26 16.32 5.11 21.68
N GLN A 27 15.19 5.72 21.29
CA GLN A 27 13.92 5.03 21.09
C GLN A 27 13.78 4.38 19.70
N LEU A 28 14.51 4.88 18.70
CA LEU A 28 14.55 4.34 17.34
C LEU A 28 15.98 3.91 17.00
N PRO A 29 16.49 2.83 17.60
CA PRO A 29 17.89 2.42 17.48
C PRO A 29 18.24 1.83 16.11
N THR A 30 17.24 1.44 15.30
CA THR A 30 17.43 0.84 13.98
C THR A 30 16.54 1.54 12.96
N LEU A 31 17.18 2.10 11.95
CA LEU A 31 16.53 2.67 10.77
C LEU A 31 17.12 2.00 9.54
N LEU A 32 16.28 1.57 8.60
CA LEU A 32 16.73 0.89 7.39
C LEU A 32 15.81 1.21 6.23
N LEU A 33 16.40 1.28 5.04
CA LEU A 33 15.69 1.42 3.78
C LEU A 33 15.86 0.13 2.99
N THR A 34 14.74 -0.41 2.49
CA THR A 34 14.70 -1.68 1.76
C THR A 34 13.90 -1.54 0.48
N SER A 35 14.17 -2.42 -0.48
CA SER A 35 13.28 -2.62 -1.63
C SER A 35 12.01 -3.38 -1.20
N PRO A 36 10.93 -3.32 -1.99
CA PRO A 36 9.75 -4.17 -1.78
C PRO A 36 10.03 -5.68 -1.72
N HIS A 37 11.14 -6.15 -2.32
CA HIS A 37 11.56 -7.55 -2.28
C HIS A 37 12.47 -7.90 -1.08
N GLY A 38 12.62 -7.00 -0.10
CA GLY A 38 13.44 -7.24 1.09
C GLY A 38 14.95 -7.01 0.93
N LYS A 39 15.42 -6.49 -0.22
CA LYS A 39 16.83 -6.09 -0.38
C LYS A 39 17.14 -4.86 0.49
N LEU A 40 18.13 -4.97 1.37
CA LEU A 40 18.65 -3.84 2.16
C LEU A 40 19.43 -2.85 1.26
N LEU A 41 18.98 -1.59 1.23
CA LEU A 41 19.59 -0.52 0.43
C LEU A 41 20.47 0.41 1.26
N ALA A 42 20.03 0.75 2.47
CA ALA A 42 20.78 1.58 3.41
C ALA A 42 20.32 1.28 4.85
N HIS A 43 21.16 1.55 5.84
CA HIS A 43 20.84 1.29 7.23
C HIS A 43 21.64 2.18 8.20
N ALA A 44 21.06 2.37 9.39
CA ALA A 44 21.71 2.92 10.57
C ALA A 44 21.24 2.10 11.78
N SER A 45 22.10 1.24 12.29
CA SER A 45 21.75 0.27 13.34
C SER A 45 23.01 -0.19 14.07
N PRO A 46 22.94 -0.57 15.36
CA PRO A 46 24.05 -1.22 16.05
C PRO A 46 24.18 -2.72 15.69
N HIS A 47 23.23 -3.29 14.95
CA HIS A 47 23.20 -4.72 14.64
C HIS A 47 24.04 -5.07 13.40
N PRO A 48 24.55 -6.32 13.30
CA PRO A 48 25.24 -6.80 12.11
C PRO A 48 24.34 -6.76 10.86
N VAL A 49 24.95 -6.44 9.72
CA VAL A 49 24.24 -6.35 8.42
C VAL A 49 23.53 -7.66 8.05
N ALA A 50 24.07 -8.81 8.44
CA ALA A 50 23.43 -10.11 8.22
C ALA A 50 22.03 -10.18 8.86
N ALA A 51 21.89 -9.75 10.12
CA ALA A 51 20.61 -9.71 10.81
C ALA A 51 19.65 -8.69 10.16
N LEU A 52 20.18 -7.53 9.74
CA LEU A 52 19.37 -6.50 9.07
C LEU A 52 18.80 -6.97 7.72
N ARG A 53 19.54 -7.82 7.00
CA ARG A 53 19.02 -8.47 5.77
C ARG A 53 17.87 -9.41 6.09
N THR A 54 17.96 -10.19 7.17
CA THR A 54 16.86 -11.03 7.63
C THR A 54 15.64 -10.19 8.00
N HIS A 55 15.82 -9.10 8.76
CA HIS A 55 14.74 -8.19 9.13
C HIS A 55 14.08 -7.57 7.91
N ALA A 56 14.87 -7.15 6.92
CA ALA A 56 14.36 -6.58 5.67
C ALA A 56 13.47 -7.56 4.91
N THR A 57 13.89 -8.82 4.79
CA THR A 57 13.11 -9.88 4.12
C THR A 57 11.81 -10.18 4.87
N VAL A 58 11.87 -10.30 6.19
CA VAL A 58 10.68 -10.55 7.02
C VAL A 58 9.70 -9.38 6.92
N ALA A 59 10.18 -8.14 7.06
CA ALA A 59 9.35 -6.95 6.94
C ALA A 59 8.68 -6.84 5.57
N ALA A 60 9.42 -7.12 4.49
CA ALA A 60 8.87 -7.14 3.13
C ALA A 60 7.77 -8.21 2.96
N SER A 61 7.98 -9.41 3.51
CA SER A 61 6.97 -10.47 3.50
C SER A 61 5.70 -10.06 4.25
N LEU A 62 5.85 -9.53 5.46
CA LEU A 62 4.72 -9.02 6.25
C LEU A 62 3.98 -7.92 5.48
N LEU A 63 4.69 -6.94 4.93
CA LEU A 63 4.08 -5.86 4.15
C LEU A 63 3.33 -6.41 2.93
N ALA A 64 3.90 -7.36 2.19
CA ALA A 64 3.25 -7.97 1.03
C ALA A 64 1.94 -8.69 1.39
N ILE A 65 1.92 -9.43 2.51
CA ILE A 65 0.71 -10.09 3.03
C ILE A 65 -0.35 -9.04 3.36
N HIS A 66 0.02 -7.98 4.09
CA HIS A 66 -0.90 -6.92 4.48
C HIS A 66 -1.43 -6.15 3.27
N SER A 67 -0.57 -5.79 2.31
CA SER A 67 -0.98 -5.06 1.10
C SER A 67 -1.88 -5.90 0.18
N THR A 68 -1.67 -7.22 0.10
CA THR A 68 -2.54 -8.12 -0.68
C THR A 68 -3.89 -8.33 0.00
N SER A 69 -3.89 -8.42 1.33
CA SER A 69 -5.11 -8.63 2.13
C SER A 69 -5.92 -7.35 2.38
N ALA A 70 -5.37 -6.17 2.08
CA ALA A 70 -5.98 -4.87 2.35
C ALA A 70 -7.42 -4.71 1.81
N PRO A 71 -7.78 -5.09 0.56
CA PRO A 71 -9.16 -4.97 0.08
C PRO A 71 -10.13 -5.93 0.80
N ALA A 72 -9.68 -7.13 1.17
CA ALA A 72 -10.50 -8.09 1.91
C ALA A 72 -10.69 -7.67 3.38
N LEU A 73 -9.67 -7.06 4.00
CA LEU A 73 -9.75 -6.46 5.32
C LEU A 73 -10.69 -5.26 5.35
N ALA A 74 -10.57 -4.32 4.41
CA ALA A 74 -11.46 -3.16 4.34
C ALA A 74 -12.95 -3.59 4.33
N ALA A 75 -13.31 -4.57 3.51
CA ALA A 75 -14.67 -5.11 3.42
C ALA A 75 -15.16 -5.85 4.68
N SER A 76 -14.26 -6.27 5.57
CA SER A 76 -14.59 -6.98 6.81
C SER A 76 -14.49 -6.12 8.07
N LEU A 77 -14.05 -4.86 7.97
CA LEU A 77 -14.18 -3.90 9.07
C LEU A 77 -15.65 -3.46 9.23
N PRO A 78 -16.18 -3.43 10.47
CA PRO A 78 -17.53 -2.94 10.73
C PRO A 78 -17.61 -1.44 10.36
N GLY A 79 -18.29 -1.15 9.24
CA GLY A 79 -18.44 0.20 8.68
C GLY A 79 -18.22 0.32 7.17
N SER A 80 -17.66 -0.69 6.50
CA SER A 80 -17.37 -0.68 5.05
C SER A 80 -18.57 -1.00 4.15
N ARG A 81 -19.80 -0.65 4.56
CA ARG A 81 -20.93 -0.63 3.62
C ARG A 81 -20.74 0.56 2.70
N THR A 82 -20.19 0.32 1.51
CA THR A 82 -20.45 1.21 0.38
C THR A 82 -21.96 1.34 0.25
N PRO A 83 -22.54 2.56 0.21
CA PRO A 83 -23.98 2.69 0.01
C PRO A 83 -24.32 2.01 -1.32
N ASP A 84 -25.28 1.10 -1.29
CA ASP A 84 -25.82 0.49 -2.51
C ASP A 84 -26.18 1.61 -3.49
N PRO A 85 -25.75 1.57 -4.76
CA PRO A 85 -26.27 2.50 -5.75
C PRO A 85 -27.77 2.24 -5.80
N ILE A 86 -28.55 3.25 -5.41
CA ILE A 86 -30.00 3.25 -5.42
C ILE A 86 -30.44 2.80 -6.81
N GLY A 87 -30.83 1.53 -6.92
CA GLY A 87 -31.44 0.98 -8.11
C GLY A 87 -32.72 1.75 -8.35
N SER A 88 -32.70 2.63 -9.34
CA SER A 88 -33.88 3.25 -9.89
C SER A 88 -34.73 2.14 -10.54
N SER A 89 -35.61 1.52 -9.76
CA SER A 89 -36.72 0.74 -10.33
C SER A 89 -37.70 1.73 -10.99
N PRO A 90 -38.17 1.49 -12.23
CA PRO A 90 -39.18 2.31 -12.85
C PRO A 90 -40.54 2.18 -12.12
N PRO A 91 -41.42 3.18 -12.20
CA PRO A 91 -42.74 3.12 -11.56
C PRO A 91 -43.59 2.02 -12.21
N GLU A 92 -44.36 1.33 -11.37
CA GLU A 92 -45.35 0.32 -11.76
C GLU A 92 -46.42 0.96 -12.66
N GLU A 93 -46.77 0.27 -13.75
CA GLU A 93 -47.83 0.68 -14.68
C GLU A 93 -49.19 0.51 -13.99
N ASP A 94 -49.96 1.60 -13.88
CA ASP A 94 -51.35 1.60 -13.43
C ASP A 94 -52.18 0.72 -14.37
N ASP A 95 -52.72 -0.39 -13.85
CA ASP A 95 -53.74 -1.21 -14.50
C ASP A 95 -55.00 -0.37 -14.72
N LEU A 96 -55.25 0.01 -15.98
CA LEU A 96 -56.55 0.52 -16.43
C LEU A 96 -57.49 -0.69 -16.54
N GLU A 97 -58.28 -0.94 -15.50
CA GLU A 97 -59.40 -1.86 -15.58
C GLU A 97 -60.52 -1.25 -16.45
N ASP A 98 -60.74 -1.91 -17.58
CA ASP A 98 -61.73 -1.60 -18.60
C ASP A 98 -63.17 -1.83 -18.10
N GLU A 99 -64.06 -1.04 -18.66
CA GLU A 99 -65.47 -0.91 -18.36
C GLU A 99 -66.26 -2.18 -18.74
N THR A 100 -67.03 -2.78 -17.81
CA THR A 100 -68.08 -3.75 -18.18
C THR A 100 -69.39 -3.49 -17.42
N ASP A 101 -70.27 -2.76 -18.09
CA ASP A 101 -71.74 -2.87 -18.20
C ASP A 101 -72.48 -3.87 -17.26
N ARG A 102 -73.27 -3.33 -16.30
CA ARG A 102 -74.71 -3.65 -16.08
C ARG A 102 -75.34 -2.91 -14.89
#